data_AF-A0A7V9V989-F1
#
_entry.id   AF-A0A7V9V989-F1
#
_cell.length_a   1.000
_cell.length_b   1.000
_cell.length_c   1.000
_cell.angle_alpha   90.00
_cell.angle_beta   90.00
_cell.angle_gamma   90.00
#
_symmetry.space_group_name_H-M   'P 1'
#
loop_
_entity.id
_entity.type
_entity.pdbx_description
1 polymer ?
#
loop_
_entity_poly.entity_id
_entity_poly.type
_entity_poly.pdbx_seq_one_letter_code
_entity_poly.pdbx_strand_id
1 'polypeptide(L)'
;MQRQGQLGEDGSPAAAKRQPNRPAQKPASKRTSPVVFLREVRAELRKVAWPSRSEVVNYSTVVLITLVVLIGLIFVLDYAFAKSVLFLFQS
;
A
#
# COMPACT_ATOMS: atom_id res chain seq x y z
N MET A 1 -34.84 -8.73 -50.67
CA MET A 1 -34.45 -9.83 -51.57
C MET A 1 -34.25 -9.28 -52.97
N GLN A 2 -33.09 -8.70 -53.28
CA GLN A 2 -32.56 -8.64 -54.65
C GLN A 2 -31.07 -8.33 -54.57
N ARG A 3 -30.29 -9.40 -54.79
CA ARG A 3 -28.86 -9.35 -55.06
C ARG A 3 -28.67 -8.55 -56.36
N GLN A 4 -27.96 -7.44 -56.30
CA GLN A 4 -27.45 -6.81 -57.51
C GLN A 4 -25.93 -6.91 -57.45
N GLY A 5 -25.45 -8.00 -58.05
CA GLY A 5 -24.04 -8.20 -58.34
C GLY A 5 -23.60 -7.12 -59.31
N GLN A 6 -22.72 -6.24 -58.85
CA GLN A 6 -21.89 -5.44 -59.73
C GLN A 6 -20.82 -6.40 -60.27
N LEU A 7 -21.07 -6.92 -61.47
CA LEU A 7 -20.10 -7.64 -62.27
C LEU A 7 -19.46 -6.62 -63.21
N GLY A 8 -18.12 -6.52 -63.15
CA GLY A 8 -17.33 -5.83 -64.16
C GLY A 8 -17.41 -6.57 -65.51
N GLU A 9 -17.16 -5.84 -66.59
CA GLU A 9 -17.37 -6.25 -67.99
C GLU A 9 -16.48 -7.41 -68.48
N ASP A 10 -15.63 -8.00 -67.64
CA ASP A 10 -14.71 -9.09 -67.97
C ASP A 10 -14.95 -10.40 -67.17
N GLY A 11 -16.11 -10.55 -66.50
CA GLY A 11 -16.63 -11.85 -66.05
C GLY A 11 -15.76 -12.62 -65.04
N SER A 12 -14.74 -11.99 -64.45
CA SER A 12 -13.88 -12.59 -63.44
C SER A 12 -14.45 -12.29 -62.05
N PRO A 13 -14.70 -13.28 -61.17
CA PRO A 13 -15.14 -12.98 -59.81
C PRO A 13 -14.06 -12.16 -59.12
N ALA A 14 -14.38 -10.89 -58.83
CA ALA A 14 -13.53 -9.98 -58.09
C ALA A 14 -12.99 -10.73 -56.88
N ALA A 15 -11.68 -11.02 -56.94
CA ALA A 15 -10.97 -11.82 -55.97
C ALA A 15 -11.34 -11.30 -54.58
N ALA A 16 -12.08 -12.12 -53.84
CA ALA A 16 -12.36 -11.89 -52.43
C ALA A 16 -11.01 -11.65 -51.76
N LYS A 17 -10.76 -10.38 -51.42
CA LYS A 17 -9.53 -9.92 -50.80
C LYS A 17 -9.47 -10.58 -49.44
N ARG A 18 -8.88 -11.77 -49.39
CA ARG A 18 -8.48 -12.48 -48.17
C ARG A 18 -7.71 -11.47 -47.34
N GLN A 19 -8.28 -11.00 -46.24
CA GLN A 19 -7.52 -10.29 -45.21
C GLN A 19 -6.77 -11.37 -44.42
N PRO A 20 -5.44 -11.54 -44.59
CA PRO A 20 -4.69 -12.52 -43.83
C PRO A 20 -3.93 -11.74 -42.76
N ASN A 21 -4.64 -11.13 -41.82
CA ASN A 21 -4.08 -10.70 -40.53
C ASN A 21 -5.11 -9.91 -39.74
N ARG A 22 -5.86 -10.62 -38.91
CA ARG A 22 -6.22 -10.04 -37.61
C ARG A 22 -5.56 -10.95 -36.60
N PRO A 23 -4.43 -10.56 -35.98
CA PRO A 23 -3.86 -11.37 -34.93
C PRO A 23 -4.94 -11.50 -33.86
N ALA A 24 -5.37 -12.75 -33.62
CA ALA A 24 -6.25 -13.08 -32.51
C ALA A 24 -5.55 -12.58 -31.24
N GLN A 25 -6.06 -11.49 -30.66
CA GLN A 25 -5.63 -11.03 -29.34
C GLN A 25 -5.92 -12.18 -28.38
N LYS A 26 -4.85 -12.91 -28.01
CA LYS A 26 -4.90 -13.91 -26.94
C LYS A 26 -5.54 -13.21 -25.73
N PRO A 27 -6.58 -13.79 -25.09
CA PRO A 27 -7.13 -13.20 -23.89
C PRO A 27 -6.01 -13.21 -22.85
N ALA A 28 -5.41 -12.04 -22.61
CA ALA A 28 -4.42 -11.88 -21.58
C ALA A 28 -5.09 -12.32 -20.28
N SER A 29 -4.57 -13.43 -19.73
CA SER A 29 -5.02 -14.01 -18.48
C SER A 29 -5.27 -12.87 -17.49
N LYS A 30 -6.53 -12.77 -17.03
CA LYS A 30 -7.03 -11.80 -16.06
C LYS A 30 -6.41 -12.09 -14.68
N ARG A 31 -5.08 -12.16 -14.59
CA ARG A 31 -4.36 -12.14 -13.33
C ARG A 31 -4.47 -10.70 -12.83
N THR A 32 -5.05 -10.51 -11.64
CA THR A 32 -5.02 -9.22 -10.97
C THR A 32 -3.58 -8.76 -10.94
N SER A 33 -3.27 -7.72 -11.72
CA SER A 33 -1.93 -7.15 -11.74
C SER A 33 -1.62 -6.66 -10.32
N PRO A 34 -0.41 -6.88 -9.78
CA PRO A 34 -0.01 -6.36 -8.47
C PRO A 34 -0.28 -4.86 -8.31
N VAL A 35 -0.23 -4.11 -9.43
CA VAL A 35 -0.56 -2.69 -9.50
C VAL A 35 -2.02 -2.40 -9.12
N VAL A 36 -2.95 -3.28 -9.51
CA VAL A 36 -4.39 -3.16 -9.19
C VAL A 36 -4.62 -3.44 -7.70
N PHE A 37 -3.98 -4.48 -7.15
CA PHE A 37 -4.04 -4.80 -5.72
C PHE A 37 -3.51 -3.65 -4.84
N LEU A 38 -2.37 -3.04 -5.19
CA LEU A 38 -1.85 -1.87 -4.45
C LEU A 38 -2.83 -0.68 -4.48
N ARG A 39 -3.54 -0.50 -5.60
CA ARG A 39 -4.54 0.56 -5.73
C ARG A 39 -5.76 0.31 -4.84
N GLU A 40 -6.20 -0.94 -4.75
CA GLU A 40 -7.27 -1.37 -3.84
C GLU A 40 -6.85 -1.22 -2.37
N VAL A 41 -5.64 -1.65 -1.99
CA VAL A 41 -5.09 -1.46 -0.64
C VAL A 41 -5.02 0.02 -0.26
N ARG A 42 -4.55 0.90 -1.15
CA ARG A 42 -4.55 2.35 -0.90
C ARG A 42 -5.97 2.90 -0.73
N ALA A 43 -6.94 2.41 -1.48
CA ALA A 43 -8.34 2.82 -1.34
C ALA A 43 -8.92 2.40 0.01
N GLU A 44 -8.57 1.21 0.50
CA GLU A 44 -9.01 0.71 1.82
C GLU A 44 -8.29 1.42 2.97
N LEU A 45 -6.98 1.67 2.86
CA LEU A 45 -6.19 2.40 3.85
C LEU A 45 -6.65 3.85 4.04
N ARG A 46 -7.33 4.44 3.04
CA ARG A 46 -7.95 5.77 3.18
C ARG A 46 -9.23 5.75 4.02
N LYS A 47 -9.85 4.58 4.23
CA LYS A 47 -10.98 4.42 5.14
C LYS A 47 -10.53 4.32 6.60
N VAL A 48 -9.26 4.00 6.83
CA VAL A 48 -8.68 4.05 8.18
C VAL A 48 -8.61 5.51 8.59
N ALA A 49 -9.28 5.84 9.70
CA ALA A 49 -9.18 7.14 10.31
C ALA A 49 -7.77 7.30 10.90
N TRP A 50 -6.85 7.82 10.10
CA TRP A 50 -5.52 8.15 10.58
C TRP A 50 -5.61 9.35 11.52
N PRO A 51 -5.03 9.22 12.73
CA PRO A 51 -5.11 10.28 13.72
C PRO A 51 -4.46 11.57 13.19
N SER A 52 -4.96 12.70 13.68
CA SER A 52 -4.38 13.99 13.33
C SER A 52 -2.94 14.10 13.88
N ARG A 53 -2.08 14.88 13.22
CA ARG A 53 -0.69 15.10 13.70
C ARG A 53 -0.67 15.64 15.14
N SER A 54 -1.62 16.51 15.48
CA SER A 54 -1.82 17.06 16.82
C SER A 54 -2.15 16.00 17.86
N GLU A 55 -2.99 15.03 17.53
CA GLU A 55 -3.41 13.96 18.43
C GLU A 55 -2.24 13.02 18.74
N VAL A 56 -1.48 12.63 17.71
CA VAL A 56 -0.26 11.83 17.88
C VAL A 56 0.75 12.54 18.78
N VAL A 57 1.00 13.83 18.55
CA VAL A 57 1.93 14.63 19.35
C VAL A 57 1.46 14.75 20.79
N ASN A 58 0.16 14.99 21.02
CA ASN A 58 -0.38 15.14 22.37
C ASN A 58 -0.22 13.83 23.16
N TYR A 59 -0.60 12.70 22.58
CA TYR A 59 -0.47 11.39 23.23
C TYR A 59 0.99 11.00 23.44
N SER A 60 1.87 11.22 22.45
CA SER A 60 3.29 10.94 22.63
C SER A 60 3.92 11.82 23.70
N THR A 61 3.48 13.08 23.84
CA THR A 61 4.01 14.00 24.86
C THR A 61 3.69 13.53 26.27
N VAL A 62 2.44 13.12 26.53
CA VAL A 62 2.04 12.59 27.84
C VAL A 62 2.85 11.34 28.20
N VAL A 63 3.02 10.42 27.24
CA VAL A 63 3.86 9.22 27.42
C VAL A 63 5.31 9.61 27.71
N LEU A 64 5.88 10.54 26.94
CA LEU A 64 7.27 10.97 27.09
C LEU A 64 7.54 11.60 28.46
N ILE A 65 6.64 12.46 28.95
CA ILE A 65 6.72 13.03 30.30
C ILE A 65 6.69 11.92 31.35
N THR A 66 5.76 10.97 31.21
CA THR A 66 5.61 9.84 32.15
C THR A 66 6.88 8.98 32.19
N LEU A 67 7.47 8.71 31.03
CA LEU A 67 8.75 8.00 30.92
C LEU A 67 9.87 8.73 31.68
N VAL A 68 10.01 10.04 31.46
CA VAL A 68 11.04 10.84 32.14
C VAL A 68 10.86 10.80 33.66
N VAL A 69 9.62 10.89 34.16
CA VAL A 69 9.34 10.81 35.60
C VAL A 69 9.71 9.45 36.17
N LEU A 70 9.31 8.35 35.52
CA LEU A 70 9.62 7.00 35.97
C LEU A 70 11.12 6.72 35.96
N ILE A 71 11.82 7.12 34.88
CA ILE A 71 13.27 6.99 34.78
C ILE A 71 13.96 7.80 35.89
N GLY A 72 13.51 9.03 36.12
CA GLY A 72 14.04 9.88 37.19
C GLY A 72 13.85 9.26 38.57
N LEU A 73 12.67 8.69 38.85
CA LEU A 73 12.40 8.02 40.12
C LEU A 73 13.32 6.80 40.32
N ILE A 74 13.40 5.92 39.33
CA ILE A 74 14.26 4.73 39.37
C ILE A 74 15.72 5.15 39.58
N PHE A 75 16.20 6.15 38.84
CA PHE A 75 17.55 6.68 38.98
C PHE A 75 17.84 7.20 40.39
N VAL A 76 16.94 7.98 40.97
CA VAL A 76 17.08 8.48 42.35
C VAL A 76 17.11 7.32 43.35
N LEU A 77 16.24 6.33 43.15
CA LEU A 77 16.16 5.16 44.00
C LEU A 77 17.46 4.35 43.92
N ASP A 78 17.94 4.03 42.72
CA ASP A 78 19.20 3.30 42.50
C ASP A 78 20.39 4.04 43.10
N TYR A 79 20.45 5.37 42.93
CA TYR A 79 21.50 6.20 43.52
C TYR A 79 21.45 6.18 45.06
N ALA A 80 20.27 6.31 45.65
CA ALA A 80 20.08 6.27 47.09
C ALA A 80 20.44 4.89 47.67
N PHE A 81 20.02 3.81 47.00
CA PHE A 81 20.39 2.44 47.38
C PHE A 81 21.90 2.22 47.30
N ALA A 82 22.54 2.62 46.19
CA ALA A 82 23.99 2.50 46.03
C ALA A 82 24.75 3.22 47.14
N LYS A 83 24.36 4.45 47.48
CA LYS A 83 24.97 5.22 48.56
C LYS A 83 24.72 4.60 49.94
N SER A 84 23.51 4.10 50.19
CA SER A 84 23.14 3.49 51.48
C SER A 84 23.93 2.20 51.72
N VAL A 85 24.07 1.37 50.69
CA VAL A 85 24.82 0.11 50.75
C VAL A 85 26.32 0.38 51.00
N LEU A 86 26.92 1.32 50.26
CA LEU A 86 28.33 1.69 50.47
C LEU A 86 28.58 2.22 51.88
N PHE A 87 27.66 3.01 52.43
CA PHE A 87 27.75 3.50 53.80
C PHE A 87 27.70 2.36 54.83
N LEU A 88 26.81 1.38 54.64
CA LEU A 88 26.69 0.22 55.53
C LEU A 88 27.91 -0.71 55.49
N PHE A 89 28.58 -0.84 54.34
CA PHE A 89 29.77 -1.70 54.22
C PHE A 89 31.08 -1.01 54.61
N GLN A 90 31.13 0.34 54.63
CA GLN A 90 32.29 1.09 55.13
C GLN A 90 32.23 1.43 56.62
N SER A 91 31.06 1.27 57.24
CA SER A 91 30.87 1.40 58.70
C SER A 91 31.03 0.06 59.41
#